data_AF-A0A7J3IKM9-F1
#
_entry.id   AF-A0A7J3IKM9-F1
#
_cell.length_a   1.000
_cell.length_b   1.000
_cell.length_c   1.000
_cell.angle_alpha   90.00
_cell.angle_beta   90.00
_cell.angle_gamma   90.00
#
_symmetry.space_group_name_H-M   'P 1'
#
loop_
_entity.id
_entity.type
_entity.pdbx_description
1 polymer ?
#
loop_
_entity_poly.entity_id
_entity_poly.type
_entity_poly.pdbx_seq_one_letter_code
_entity_poly.pdbx_strand_id
1 'polypeptide(L)'
;MSFRDYLHEKAEESRHNETTAYLMFLAGTVFFVGGVLETLFMSQFINKAPEWFIFIPYYMEPHVGVVMGLALIIGGLTLIVYGIVAGVSYSRDRSWYMNELRKANSLEEVLLSRKTVAVREEVKKQKPLAKKARHAEK
;
A
#
# COMPACT_ATOMS: atom_id res chain seq x y z
N MET A 1 -4.77 -8.53 -21.69
CA MET A 1 -4.17 -7.34 -21.06
C MET A 1 -2.67 -7.37 -21.26
N SER A 2 -2.03 -6.23 -21.50
CA SER A 2 -0.56 -6.18 -21.53
C SER A 2 -0.01 -6.29 -20.09
N PHE A 3 1.24 -6.73 -19.95
CA PHE A 3 1.90 -6.82 -18.63
C PHE A 3 1.96 -5.46 -17.91
N ARG A 4 2.05 -4.36 -18.66
CA ARG A 4 2.00 -2.99 -18.11
C ARG A 4 0.62 -2.65 -17.55
N ASP A 5 -0.45 -3.02 -18.25
CA ASP A 5 -1.84 -2.80 -17.77
C ASP A 5 -2.09 -3.58 -16.48
N TYR A 6 -1.64 -4.84 -16.41
CA TYR A 6 -1.74 -5.67 -15.21
C TYR A 6 -1.01 -5.04 -14.01
N LEU A 7 0.23 -4.57 -14.21
CA LEU A 7 0.99 -3.93 -13.14
C LEU A 7 0.37 -2.61 -12.68
N HIS A 8 -0.20 -1.83 -13.60
CA HIS A 8 -0.92 -0.60 -13.27
C HIS A 8 -2.17 -0.88 -12.44
N GLU A 9 -2.98 -1.85 -12.86
CA GLU A 9 -4.19 -2.25 -12.14
C GLU A 9 -3.87 -2.78 -10.74
N LYS A 10 -2.82 -3.61 -10.60
CA LYS A 10 -2.37 -4.09 -9.29
C LYS A 10 -1.80 -3.00 -8.39
N ALA A 11 -1.09 -2.02 -8.94
CA ALA A 11 -0.59 -0.89 -8.17
C ALA A 11 -1.74 0.00 -7.64
N GLU A 12 -2.80 0.18 -8.43
CA GLU A 12 -3.98 0.93 -8.01
C GLU A 12 -4.82 0.18 -6.97
N GLU A 13 -5.02 -1.11 -7.16
CA GLU A 13 -5.67 -2.00 -6.18
C GLU A 13 -4.91 -1.99 -4.84
N SER A 14 -3.58 -2.09 -4.89
CA SER A 14 -2.73 -2.03 -3.71
C SER A 14 -2.83 -0.69 -2.97
N ARG A 15 -2.96 0.44 -3.69
CA ARG A 15 -3.18 1.77 -3.09
C ARG A 15 -4.52 1.85 -2.37
N HIS A 16 -5.57 1.28 -2.97
CA HIS A 16 -6.88 1.23 -2.34
C HIS A 16 -6.84 0.37 -1.07
N ASN A 17 -6.24 -0.81 -1.14
CA ASN A 17 -6.10 -1.73 0.00
C ASN A 17 -5.24 -1.13 1.12
N GLU A 18 -4.19 -0.40 0.78
CA GLU A 18 -3.39 0.38 1.74
C GLU A 18 -4.27 1.39 2.51
N THR A 19 -5.14 2.11 1.80
CA THR A 19 -6.08 3.07 2.42
C THR A 19 -7.08 2.35 3.34
N THR A 20 -7.62 1.20 2.92
CA THR A 20 -8.52 0.38 3.72
C THR A 20 -7.84 -0.14 4.99
N ALA A 21 -6.57 -0.54 4.91
CA ALA A 21 -5.79 -0.95 6.07
C ALA A 21 -5.58 0.20 7.07
N TYR A 22 -5.32 1.43 6.57
CA TYR A 22 -5.28 2.63 7.43
C TYR A 22 -6.62 2.91 8.10
N LEU A 23 -7.75 2.76 7.39
CA LEU A 23 -9.08 2.94 7.98
C LEU A 23 -9.37 1.89 9.06
N MET A 24 -8.97 0.63 8.86
CA MET A 24 -9.10 -0.43 9.86
C MET A 24 -8.26 -0.12 11.11
N PHE A 25 -7.03 0.36 10.95
CA PHE A 25 -6.19 0.80 12.05
C PHE A 25 -6.84 1.96 12.83
N LEU A 26 -7.39 2.96 12.13
CA LEU A 26 -8.06 4.10 12.75
C LEU A 26 -9.31 3.65 13.53
N ALA A 27 -10.15 2.80 12.91
CA ALA A 27 -11.32 2.23 13.56
C ALA A 27 -10.95 1.41 14.82
N GLY A 28 -9.89 0.60 14.72
CA GLY A 28 -9.37 -0.15 15.87
C GLY A 28 -8.91 0.75 17.01
N THR A 29 -8.27 1.88 16.68
CA THR A 29 -7.85 2.90 17.67
C THR A 29 -9.07 3.52 18.37
N VAL A 30 -10.12 3.86 17.62
CA VAL A 30 -11.36 4.40 18.18
C VAL A 30 -12.03 3.38 19.11
N PHE A 31 -12.14 2.11 18.70
CA PHE A 31 -12.71 1.07 19.54
C PHE A 31 -11.87 0.77 20.78
N PHE A 32 -10.55 0.78 20.66
CA PHE A 32 -9.66 0.58 21.79
C PHE A 32 -9.83 1.70 22.83
N VAL A 33 -9.73 2.97 22.41
CA VAL A 33 -9.92 4.12 23.30
C VAL A 33 -11.34 4.14 23.88
N GLY A 34 -12.34 3.88 23.06
CA GLY A 34 -13.75 3.79 23.49
C GLY A 34 -13.98 2.70 24.52
N GLY A 35 -13.41 1.51 24.33
CA GLY A 35 -13.54 0.40 25.27
C GLY A 35 -12.81 0.64 26.60
N VAL A 36 -11.65 1.28 26.56
CA VAL A 36 -10.94 1.72 27.78
C VAL A 36 -11.77 2.75 28.54
N LEU A 37 -12.30 3.77 27.84
CA LEU A 37 -13.14 4.80 28.45
C LEU A 37 -14.41 4.20 29.05
N GLU A 38 -15.10 3.31 28.34
CA GLU A 38 -16.29 2.61 28.84
C GLU A 38 -15.99 1.87 30.14
N THR A 39 -14.86 1.15 30.18
CA THR A 39 -14.46 0.38 31.37
C THR A 39 -14.13 1.30 32.55
N LEU A 40 -13.53 2.46 32.30
CA LEU A 40 -13.24 3.47 33.33
C LEU A 40 -14.49 4.23 33.80
N PHE A 41 -15.42 4.55 32.90
CA PHE A 41 -16.70 5.15 33.31
C PHE A 41 -17.50 4.17 34.17
N MET A 42 -17.51 2.89 33.81
CA MET A 42 -18.18 1.87 34.59
C MET A 42 -17.50 1.67 35.96
N SER A 43 -16.16 1.79 36.03
CA SER A 43 -15.41 1.82 37.29
C SER A 43 -15.91 2.86 38.26
N GLN A 44 -16.04 4.09 37.75
CA GLN A 44 -16.49 5.23 38.54
C GLN A 44 -17.95 5.05 38.97
N PHE A 45 -18.80 4.51 38.10
CA PHE A 45 -20.21 4.25 38.41
C PHE A 45 -20.39 3.19 39.51
N ILE A 46 -19.58 2.13 39.49
CA ILE A 46 -19.67 1.01 40.45
C ILE A 46 -18.90 1.31 41.76
N ASN A 47 -18.19 2.45 41.87
CA ASN A 47 -17.33 2.79 43.02
C ASN A 47 -16.29 1.70 43.35
N LYS A 48 -15.81 0.99 42.33
CA LYS A 48 -14.80 -0.08 42.47
C LYS A 48 -13.66 0.18 41.52
N ALA A 49 -12.42 0.18 42.03
CA ALA A 49 -11.24 0.39 41.20
C ALA A 49 -11.10 -0.76 40.17
N PRO A 50 -10.70 -0.46 38.92
CA PRO A 50 -10.46 -1.49 37.92
C PRO A 50 -9.13 -2.18 38.21
N GLU A 51 -9.05 -3.47 37.93
CA GLU A 51 -7.76 -4.15 37.87
C GLU A 51 -7.10 -3.86 36.52
N TRP A 52 -5.78 -3.85 36.50
CA TRP A 52 -5.00 -3.46 35.32
C TRP A 52 -4.16 -4.64 34.84
N PHE A 53 -4.34 -5.01 33.57
CA PHE A 53 -3.44 -5.91 32.86
C PHE A 53 -2.58 -5.11 31.89
N ILE A 54 -1.37 -4.75 32.32
CA ILE A 54 -0.41 -3.89 31.62
C ILE A 54 -0.97 -2.48 31.35
N PHE A 55 -1.88 -2.34 30.37
CA PHE A 55 -2.58 -1.10 30.01
C PHE A 55 -4.08 -1.32 29.76
N ILE A 56 -4.60 -2.53 30.02
CA ILE A 56 -5.99 -2.90 29.81
C ILE A 56 -6.70 -2.92 31.17
N PRO A 57 -7.67 -2.03 31.42
CA PRO A 57 -8.52 -2.14 32.60
C PRO A 57 -9.51 -3.30 32.45
N TYR A 58 -9.73 -4.08 33.51
CA TYR A 58 -10.69 -5.18 33.53
C TYR A 58 -11.37 -5.34 34.90
N TYR A 59 -12.50 -6.05 34.90
CA TYR A 59 -13.28 -6.41 36.09
C TYR A 59 -13.61 -7.90 36.11
N MET A 60 -13.55 -8.49 37.30
CA MET A 60 -13.92 -9.89 37.52
C MET A 60 -15.43 -10.10 37.69
N GLU A 61 -16.18 -9.07 38.09
CA GLU A 61 -17.65 -9.14 38.22
C GLU A 61 -18.32 -8.84 36.87
N PRO A 62 -19.11 -9.78 36.33
CA PRO A 62 -19.69 -9.62 35.01
C PRO A 62 -20.87 -8.64 35.07
N HIS A 63 -20.64 -7.44 34.58
CA HIS A 63 -21.68 -6.45 34.26
C HIS A 63 -21.71 -6.20 32.74
N VAL A 64 -22.88 -5.93 32.17
CA VAL A 64 -23.07 -5.78 30.72
C VAL A 64 -22.13 -4.72 30.11
N GLY A 65 -21.97 -3.57 30.80
CA GLY A 65 -21.06 -2.50 30.35
C GLY A 65 -19.58 -2.89 30.37
N VAL A 66 -19.15 -3.67 31.36
CA VAL A 66 -17.78 -4.20 31.45
C VAL A 66 -17.49 -5.16 30.29
N VAL A 67 -18.43 -6.06 30.00
CA VAL A 67 -18.27 -7.04 28.91
C VAL A 67 -18.20 -6.32 27.56
N MET A 68 -19.03 -5.29 27.36
CA MET A 68 -18.96 -4.45 26.17
C MET A 68 -17.62 -3.71 26.06
N GLY A 69 -17.14 -3.10 27.15
CA GLY A 69 -15.83 -2.44 27.21
C GLY A 69 -14.69 -3.39 26.85
N LEU A 70 -14.67 -4.58 27.43
CA LEU A 70 -13.69 -5.63 27.10
C LEU A 70 -13.77 -6.08 25.63
N ALA A 71 -14.98 -6.27 25.10
CA ALA A 71 -15.17 -6.64 23.69
C ALA A 71 -14.64 -5.55 22.75
N LEU A 72 -14.88 -4.28 23.07
CA LEU A 72 -14.35 -3.14 22.32
C LEU A 72 -12.82 -3.04 22.41
N ILE A 73 -12.22 -3.32 23.57
CA ILE A 73 -10.76 -3.35 23.73
C ILE A 73 -10.14 -4.46 22.90
N ILE A 74 -10.66 -5.69 23.02
CA ILE A 74 -10.15 -6.85 22.29
C ILE A 74 -10.34 -6.66 20.79
N GLY A 75 -11.53 -6.24 20.36
CA GLY A 75 -11.82 -5.91 18.96
C GLY A 75 -10.95 -4.77 18.43
N GLY A 76 -10.75 -3.72 19.23
CA GLY A 76 -9.87 -2.62 18.88
C GLY A 76 -8.43 -3.06 18.65
N LEU A 77 -7.88 -3.88 19.57
CA LEU A 77 -6.54 -4.44 19.44
C LEU A 77 -6.38 -5.33 18.21
N THR A 78 -7.36 -6.20 17.93
CA THR A 78 -7.29 -7.06 16.73
C THR A 78 -7.32 -6.23 15.45
N LEU A 79 -8.17 -5.20 15.37
CA LEU A 79 -8.21 -4.28 14.23
C LEU A 79 -6.91 -3.49 14.06
N ILE A 80 -6.30 -3.02 15.16
CA ILE A 80 -5.01 -2.32 15.11
C ILE A 80 -3.93 -3.23 14.54
N VAL A 81 -3.78 -4.44 15.09
CA VAL A 81 -2.76 -5.40 14.64
C VAL A 81 -2.98 -5.76 13.18
N TYR A 82 -4.23 -6.05 12.80
CA TYR A 82 -4.56 -6.36 11.41
C TYR A 82 -4.28 -5.18 10.48
N GLY A 83 -4.68 -3.96 10.84
CA GLY A 83 -4.44 -2.75 10.05
C GLY A 83 -2.95 -2.47 9.83
N ILE A 84 -2.11 -2.68 10.84
CA ILE A 84 -0.64 -2.54 10.70
C ILE A 84 -0.08 -3.61 9.76
N VAL A 85 -0.40 -4.89 9.99
CA VAL A 85 0.14 -5.99 9.18
C VAL A 85 -0.30 -5.87 7.73
N ALA A 86 -1.58 -5.56 7.50
CA ALA A 86 -2.13 -5.36 6.18
C ALA A 86 -1.51 -4.12 5.51
N GLY A 87 -1.41 -2.99 6.21
CA GLY A 87 -0.81 -1.76 5.68
C GLY A 87 0.66 -1.94 5.27
N VAL A 88 1.46 -2.66 6.07
CA VAL A 88 2.85 -2.99 5.72
C VAL A 88 2.91 -3.92 4.52
N SER A 89 2.01 -4.90 4.43
CA SER A 89 1.97 -5.84 3.31
C SER A 89 1.61 -5.12 2.00
N TYR A 90 0.53 -4.32 2.02
CA TYR A 90 0.09 -3.57 0.83
C TYR A 90 1.06 -2.48 0.39
N SER A 91 1.74 -1.81 1.32
CA SER A 91 2.77 -0.82 0.94
C SER A 91 3.99 -1.48 0.30
N ARG A 92 4.37 -2.69 0.74
CA ARG A 92 5.43 -3.49 0.11
C ARG A 92 5.05 -3.94 -1.29
N ASP A 93 3.85 -4.48 -1.45
CA ASP A 93 3.34 -4.94 -2.75
C ASP A 93 3.30 -3.78 -3.76
N ARG A 94 2.73 -2.64 -3.36
CA ARG A 94 2.75 -1.41 -4.17
C ARG A 94 4.16 -0.98 -4.58
N SER A 95 5.10 -1.00 -3.64
CA SER A 95 6.49 -0.62 -3.91
C SER A 95 7.14 -1.58 -4.92
N TRP A 96 6.85 -2.87 -4.82
CA TRP A 96 7.34 -3.88 -5.76
C TRP A 96 6.76 -3.67 -7.17
N TYR A 97 5.45 -3.51 -7.30
CA TYR A 97 4.79 -3.28 -8.59
C TYR A 97 5.29 -2.01 -9.29
N MET A 98 5.45 -0.91 -8.54
CA MET A 98 5.96 0.35 -9.09
C MET A 98 7.41 0.24 -9.54
N ASN A 99 8.24 -0.53 -8.82
CA ASN A 99 9.62 -0.76 -9.22
C ASN A 99 9.70 -1.59 -10.50
N GLU A 100 8.83 -2.59 -10.65
CA GLU A 100 8.77 -3.42 -11.86
C GLU A 100 8.25 -2.65 -13.09
N LEU A 101 7.27 -1.76 -12.91
CA LEU A 101 6.84 -0.80 -13.93
C LEU A 101 7.99 0.10 -14.38
N ARG A 102 8.78 0.62 -13.43
CA ARG A 102 9.91 1.49 -13.73
C ARG A 102 11.00 0.78 -14.53
N LYS A 103 11.29 -0.48 -14.20
CA LYS A 103 12.23 -1.31 -14.96
C LYS A 103 11.74 -1.54 -16.39
N ALA A 104 10.48 -1.97 -16.57
CA ALA A 104 9.90 -2.21 -17.89
C ALA A 104 9.94 -0.95 -18.76
N ASN A 105 9.64 0.22 -18.19
CA ASN A 105 9.65 1.48 -18.92
C ASN A 105 11.08 1.92 -19.30
N SER A 106 12.04 1.77 -18.39
CA SER A 106 13.45 2.10 -18.67
C SER A 106 14.07 1.20 -19.75
N LEU A 107 13.66 -0.07 -19.79
CA LEU A 107 14.12 -1.02 -20.82
C LEU A 107 13.58 -0.62 -22.19
N GLU A 108 12.30 -0.25 -22.27
CA GLU A 108 11.69 0.25 -23.49
C GLU A 108 12.34 1.54 -24.00
N GLU A 109 12.63 2.48 -23.10
CA GLU A 109 13.34 3.72 -23.43
C GLU A 109 14.74 3.46 -23.98
N VAL A 110 15.50 2.54 -23.37
CA VAL A 110 16.82 2.11 -23.87
C VAL A 110 16.71 1.46 -25.25
N LEU A 111 15.71 0.60 -25.48
CA LEU A 111 15.48 -0.01 -26.80
C LEU A 111 15.12 1.03 -27.86
N LEU A 112 14.28 2.01 -27.52
CA LEU A 112 13.91 3.11 -28.41
C LEU A 112 15.11 4.00 -28.74
N SER A 113 15.94 4.35 -27.75
CA SER A 113 17.20 5.07 -27.97
C SER A 113 18.16 4.28 -28.86
N ARG A 114 18.30 2.97 -28.64
CA ARG A 114 19.17 2.12 -29.47
C ARG A 114 18.67 2.03 -30.91
N LYS A 115 17.35 1.88 -31.09
CA LYS A 115 16.70 1.83 -32.41
C LYS A 115 16.85 3.16 -33.17
N THR A 116 16.66 4.30 -32.50
CA THR A 116 16.85 5.63 -33.12
C THR A 116 18.31 5.87 -33.51
N VAL A 117 19.28 5.44 -32.71
CA VAL A 117 20.70 5.51 -33.06
C VAL A 117 21.01 4.65 -34.29
N ALA A 118 20.53 3.40 -34.33
CA ALA A 118 20.74 2.49 -35.47
C ALA A 118 20.16 3.07 -36.78
N VAL A 119 18.93 3.57 -36.76
CA VAL A 119 18.29 4.20 -37.93
C VAL A 119 19.10 5.42 -38.41
N ARG A 120 19.62 6.24 -37.48
CA ARG A 120 20.42 7.42 -37.81
C ARG A 120 21.76 7.06 -38.47
N GLU A 121 22.38 5.95 -38.05
CA GLU A 121 23.59 5.43 -38.69
C GLU A 121 23.32 4.92 -40.11
N GLU A 122 22.23 4.19 -40.32
CA GLU A 122 21.87 3.70 -41.65
C GLU A 122 21.60 4.85 -42.62
N VAL A 123 20.86 5.88 -42.19
CA VAL A 123 20.61 7.08 -43.01
C VAL A 123 21.91 7.82 -43.33
N LYS A 124 22.88 7.87 -42.40
CA LYS A 124 24.21 8.46 -42.66
C LYS A 124 25.01 7.67 -43.69
N LYS A 125 24.94 6.34 -43.67
CA LYS A 125 25.64 5.47 -44.64
C LYS A 125 25.02 5.53 -46.04
N GLN A 126 23.71 5.72 -46.16
CA GLN A 126 23.02 5.79 -47.46
C GLN A 126 23.19 7.14 -48.18
N LYS A 127 23.32 8.25 -47.45
CA LYS A 127 23.54 9.60 -48.03
C LYS A 127 24.72 9.71 -49.02
N PRO A 128 25.92 9.17 -48.74
CA PRO A 128 27.04 9.22 -49.68
C PRO A 128 26.86 8.27 -50.89
N LEU A 129 26.18 7.12 -50.73
CA LEU A 129 25.87 6.22 -51.85
C LEU A 129 24.88 6.87 -52.84
N ALA A 130 23.81 7.49 -52.33
CA ALA A 130 22.84 8.19 -53.17
C ALA A 130 23.45 9.40 -53.90
N LYS A 131 24.47 10.04 -53.31
CA LYS A 131 25.18 11.17 -53.91
C LYS A 131 26.17 10.74 -55.00
N LYS A 132 26.77 9.55 -54.88
CA LYS A 132 27.62 8.95 -55.93
C LYS A 132 26.81 8.44 -57.12
N ALA A 133 25.63 7.84 -56.89
CA ALA A 133 24.76 7.36 -57.97
C ALA A 133 24.28 8.51 -58.90
N ARG A 134 23.92 9.66 -58.33
CA ARG A 134 23.49 10.84 -59.13
C ARG A 134 24.61 11.51 -59.93
N HIS A 135 25.87 11.23 -59.62
CA HIS A 135 27.01 11.75 -60.37
C HIS A 135 27.50 10.79 -61.47
N ALA A 136 27.03 9.53 -61.48
CA ALA A 136 27.37 8.55 -62.51
C ALA A 136 26.38 8.54 -63.69
N GLU A 137 25.22 9.20 -63.56
CA GLU A 137 24.20 9.36 -64.62
C GLU A 137 24.33 10.68 -65.43
N LYS A 138 25.40 11.45 -65.20
CA LYS A 138 25.74 12.64 -66.02
C LYS A 138 27.03 12.39 -66.77
#